data_AF-A0A1Q8QHK2-F1
#
_entry.id   AF-A0A1Q8QHK2-F1
#
_cell.length_a   1.000
_cell.length_b   1.000
_cell.length_c   1.000
_cell.angle_alpha   90.00
_cell.angle_beta   90.00
_cell.angle_gamma   90.00
#
_symmetry.space_group_name_H-M   'P 1'
#
loop_
_entity.id
_entity.type
_entity.pdbx_description
1 polymer ?
#
loop_
_entity_poly.entity_id
_entity_poly.type
_entity_poly.pdbx_seq_one_letter_code
_entity_poly.pdbx_strand_id
1 'polypeptide(L)'
;MPHRIACFAALLVFCLLAACTPQKPYSDSMFYGNCIFPFGPDPCDSDMDICQAFREVFNTTYADAKTCRAACNVVFVQQGNIYLGRNCFYMIDHGGNLCAQQCDRLYPKQK
;
A
#
# COMPACT_ATOMS: atom_id res chain seq x y z
N MET A 1 -13.89 -46.00 -12.05
CA MET A 1 -13.34 -44.64 -12.27
C MET A 1 -13.88 -43.58 -11.28
N PRO A 2 -13.87 -43.75 -9.93
CA PRO A 2 -14.33 -42.69 -9.01
C PRO A 2 -13.19 -41.85 -8.37
N HIS A 3 -11.94 -42.32 -8.40
CA HIS A 3 -10.83 -41.68 -7.68
C HIS A 3 -10.32 -40.38 -8.32
N ARG A 4 -10.60 -40.15 -9.61
CA ARG A 4 -10.12 -38.95 -10.32
C ARG A 4 -10.96 -37.70 -10.04
N ILE A 5 -12.20 -37.86 -9.57
CA ILE A 5 -13.11 -36.73 -9.31
C ILE A 5 -12.88 -36.16 -7.90
N ALA A 6 -12.49 -37.01 -6.93
CA ALA A 6 -12.22 -36.60 -5.56
C ALA A 6 -11.04 -35.62 -5.43
N CYS A 7 -9.99 -35.76 -6.26
CA CYS A 7 -8.82 -34.89 -6.20
C CYS A 7 -9.08 -33.45 -6.68
N PHE A 8 -10.01 -33.24 -7.62
CA PHE A 8 -10.32 -31.89 -8.11
C PHE A 8 -11.17 -31.08 -7.13
N ALA A 9 -12.03 -31.73 -6.35
CA ALA A 9 -12.82 -31.05 -5.32
C ALA A 9 -11.96 -30.53 -4.16
N ALA A 10 -10.88 -31.23 -3.80
CA ALA A 10 -9.97 -30.82 -2.72
C ALA A 10 -9.15 -29.55 -3.05
N LEU A 11 -8.78 -29.35 -4.32
CA LEU A 11 -8.01 -28.18 -4.76
C LEU A 11 -8.85 -26.88 -4.75
N LEU A 12 -10.13 -26.96 -5.07
CA LEU A 12 -11.03 -25.79 -5.06
C LEU A 12 -11.26 -25.24 -3.64
N VAL A 13 -11.29 -26.11 -2.63
CA VAL A 13 -11.46 -25.70 -1.23
C VAL A 13 -10.21 -24.99 -0.70
N PHE A 14 -9.00 -25.41 -1.09
CA PHE A 14 -7.76 -24.75 -0.68
C PHE A 14 -7.58 -23.35 -1.30
N CYS A 15 -8.00 -23.14 -2.57
CA CYS A 15 -7.93 -21.83 -3.20
C CYS A 15 -8.86 -20.78 -2.54
N LEU A 16 -9.98 -21.21 -1.95
CA LEU A 16 -10.93 -20.32 -1.26
C LEU A 16 -10.40 -19.82 0.11
N LEU A 17 -9.50 -20.58 0.75
CA LEU A 17 -8.93 -20.21 2.06
C LEU A 17 -7.78 -19.20 1.95
N ALA A 18 -7.08 -19.14 0.81
CA ALA A 18 -5.96 -18.22 0.61
C ALA A 18 -6.40 -16.75 0.43
N ALA A 19 -7.65 -16.49 0.08
CA ALA A 19 -8.16 -15.13 -0.16
C ALA A 19 -8.64 -14.40 1.11
N CYS A 20 -8.56 -15.03 2.29
CA CYS A 20 -9.19 -14.52 3.50
C CYS A 20 -8.23 -14.14 4.63
N THR A 21 -6.91 -14.19 4.44
CA THR A 21 -5.96 -13.79 5.48
C THR A 21 -5.66 -12.28 5.40
N PRO A 22 -5.74 -11.54 6.51
CA PRO A 22 -5.28 -10.16 6.55
C PRO A 22 -3.82 -10.08 6.08
N GLN A 23 -3.55 -9.21 5.13
CA GLN A 23 -2.18 -8.98 4.66
C GLN A 23 -1.35 -8.35 5.78
N LYS A 24 -0.14 -8.85 5.97
CA LYS A 24 0.80 -8.29 6.95
C LYS A 24 1.11 -6.82 6.58
N PRO A 25 1.08 -5.88 7.54
CA PRO A 25 1.56 -4.52 7.33
C PRO A 25 2.99 -4.51 6.79
N TYR A 26 3.30 -3.56 5.91
CA TYR A 26 4.67 -3.30 5.48
C TYR A 26 5.54 -2.98 6.70
N SER A 27 6.78 -3.48 6.71
CA SER A 27 7.84 -2.86 7.52
C SER A 27 8.24 -1.52 6.89
N ASP A 28 8.89 -0.65 7.66
CA ASP A 28 9.45 0.60 7.15
C ASP A 28 10.33 0.40 5.92
N SER A 29 11.23 -0.59 5.97
CA SER A 29 12.12 -0.92 4.86
C SER A 29 11.38 -1.39 3.62
N MET A 30 10.30 -2.15 3.77
CA MET A 30 9.47 -2.58 2.65
C MET A 30 8.69 -1.41 2.05
N PHE A 31 8.12 -0.55 2.91
CA PHE A 31 7.41 0.63 2.44
C PHE A 31 8.35 1.55 1.66
N TYR A 32 9.49 1.91 2.26
CA TYR A 32 10.48 2.76 1.60
C TYR A 32 11.01 2.14 0.32
N GLY A 33 11.43 0.88 0.36
CA GLY A 33 11.98 0.21 -0.81
C GLY A 33 10.99 0.16 -1.97
N ASN A 34 9.69 -0.02 -1.70
CA ASN A 34 8.67 0.05 -2.74
C ASN A 34 8.40 1.49 -3.18
N CYS A 35 8.43 2.44 -2.24
CA CYS A 35 8.11 3.83 -2.53
C CYS A 35 9.17 4.49 -3.42
N ILE A 36 10.47 4.26 -3.17
CA ILE A 36 11.59 4.88 -3.92
C ILE A 36 12.00 4.12 -5.19
N PHE A 37 11.31 3.04 -5.54
CA PHE A 37 11.68 2.23 -6.70
C PHE A 37 10.73 2.52 -7.86
N PRO A 38 11.03 3.49 -8.74
CA PRO A 38 10.25 3.69 -9.92
C PRO A 38 10.51 2.55 -10.92
N PHE A 39 9.45 2.15 -11.63
CA PHE A 39 9.61 1.37 -12.85
C PHE A 39 10.08 2.28 -13.99
N GLY A 40 11.34 2.72 -13.97
CA GLY A 40 11.94 3.59 -14.99
C GLY A 40 12.94 4.62 -14.44
N PRO A 41 13.46 5.52 -15.28
CA PRO A 41 14.27 6.64 -14.82
C PRO A 41 13.41 7.53 -13.91
N ASP A 42 13.90 7.79 -12.70
CA ASP A 42 13.27 8.77 -11.81
C ASP A 42 13.71 10.17 -12.19
N PRO A 43 12.80 11.08 -12.54
CA PRO A 43 13.11 12.48 -12.71
C PRO A 43 12.91 13.29 -11.41
N CYS A 44 12.55 12.64 -10.29
CA CYS A 44 12.36 13.26 -9.00
C CYS A 44 13.54 12.98 -8.06
N ASP A 45 14.38 13.97 -7.77
CA ASP A 45 15.47 13.80 -6.79
C ASP A 45 14.97 13.90 -5.32
N SER A 46 13.66 13.82 -5.09
CA SER A 46 13.02 14.07 -3.78
C SER A 46 12.24 12.89 -3.24
N ASP A 47 12.55 11.68 -3.72
CA ASP A 47 11.88 10.43 -3.37
C ASP A 47 11.86 10.21 -1.86
N MET A 48 13.00 10.45 -1.21
CA MET A 48 13.15 10.24 0.23
C MET A 48 12.20 11.12 1.05
N ASP A 49 12.07 12.40 0.69
CA ASP A 49 11.21 13.36 1.39
C ASP A 49 9.73 13.02 1.18
N ILE A 50 9.35 12.70 -0.07
CA ILE A 50 7.97 12.33 -0.42
C ILE A 50 7.58 11.03 0.30
N CYS A 51 8.43 10.00 0.24
CA CYS A 51 8.18 8.72 0.91
C CYS A 51 8.17 8.86 2.43
N GLN A 52 9.02 9.71 3.01
CA GLN A 52 8.99 9.98 4.44
C GLN A 52 7.66 10.60 4.86
N ALA A 53 7.14 11.58 4.13
CA ALA A 53 5.88 12.24 4.46
C ALA A 53 4.71 11.24 4.52
N PHE A 54 4.67 10.27 3.59
CA PHE A 54 3.67 9.21 3.65
C PHE A 54 3.90 8.22 4.79
N ARG A 55 5.16 7.89 5.11
CA ARG A 55 5.46 7.02 6.26
C ARG A 55 4.94 7.57 7.57
N GLU A 56 5.09 8.87 7.78
CA GLU A 56 4.67 9.55 9.00
C GLU A 56 3.17 9.39 9.28
N VAL A 57 2.35 9.22 8.23
CA VAL A 57 0.92 8.92 8.37
C VAL A 57 0.74 7.68 9.22
N PHE A 58 1.29 6.54 8.82
CA PHE A 58 1.05 5.26 9.52
C PHE A 58 1.96 5.01 10.72
N ASN A 59 2.87 5.93 11.04
CA ASN A 59 3.49 6.02 12.37
C ASN A 59 2.56 6.68 13.40
N THR A 60 1.48 7.32 12.93
CA THR A 60 0.42 7.88 13.77
C THR A 60 -0.72 6.86 13.93
N THR A 61 -1.30 6.79 15.12
CA THR A 61 -2.49 5.96 15.38
C THR A 61 -3.77 6.68 14.96
N TYR A 62 -4.64 6.00 14.22
CA TYR A 62 -5.97 6.47 13.82
C TYR A 62 -7.06 5.56 14.35
N ALA A 63 -8.30 6.05 14.33
CA ALA A 63 -9.48 5.27 14.73
C ALA A 63 -9.77 4.11 13.77
N ASP A 64 -9.61 4.33 12.46
CA ASP A 64 -9.93 3.33 11.44
C ASP A 64 -9.15 3.56 10.12
N ALA A 65 -9.30 2.60 9.19
CA ALA A 65 -8.71 2.65 7.85
C ALA A 65 -9.15 3.88 7.04
N LYS A 66 -10.37 4.39 7.26
CA LYS A 66 -10.90 5.53 6.51
C LYS A 66 -10.21 6.81 6.96
N THR A 67 -10.04 7.03 8.27
CA THR A 67 -9.30 8.18 8.80
C THR A 67 -7.83 8.13 8.41
N CYS A 68 -7.19 6.95 8.50
CA CYS A 68 -5.80 6.78 8.06
C CYS A 68 -5.62 7.13 6.57
N ARG A 69 -6.50 6.63 5.68
CA ARG A 69 -6.45 6.95 4.25
C ARG A 69 -6.73 8.42 3.96
N ALA A 70 -7.62 9.05 4.72
CA ALA A 70 -7.85 10.49 4.59
C ALA A 70 -6.57 11.28 4.89
N ALA A 71 -5.79 10.88 5.89
CA ALA A 71 -4.49 11.48 6.18
C ALA A 71 -3.46 11.23 5.04
N CYS A 72 -3.42 10.04 4.45
CA CYS A 72 -2.62 9.80 3.24
C CYS A 72 -3.01 10.77 2.10
N ASN A 73 -4.31 11.02 1.91
CA ASN A 73 -4.78 11.94 0.88
C ASN A 73 -4.39 13.40 1.16
N VAL A 74 -4.38 13.82 2.44
CA VAL A 74 -3.85 15.13 2.82
C VAL A 74 -2.38 15.26 2.43
N VAL A 75 -1.56 14.25 2.73
CA VAL A 75 -0.15 14.22 2.33
C VAL A 75 0.00 14.24 0.82
N PHE A 76 -0.79 13.46 0.07
CA PHE A 76 -0.79 13.48 -1.40
C PHE A 76 -1.00 14.89 -1.96
N VAL A 77 -2.03 15.60 -1.49
CA VAL A 77 -2.31 16.98 -1.93
C VAL A 77 -1.18 17.92 -1.52
N GLN A 78 -0.66 17.80 -0.30
CA GLN A 78 0.44 18.63 0.19
C GLN A 78 1.71 18.44 -0.64
N GLN A 79 2.13 17.20 -0.87
CA GLN A 79 3.30 16.89 -1.69
C GLN A 79 3.08 17.34 -3.14
N GLY A 80 1.88 17.13 -3.70
CA GLY A 80 1.50 17.62 -5.02
C GLY A 80 1.66 19.15 -5.17
N ASN A 81 1.33 19.90 -4.12
CA ASN A 81 1.54 21.36 -4.09
C ASN A 81 3.01 21.75 -3.91
N ILE A 82 3.76 21.07 -3.04
CA ILE A 82 5.20 21.33 -2.80
C ILE A 82 6.04 21.04 -4.06
N TYR A 83 5.67 20.02 -4.81
CA TYR A 83 6.37 19.55 -6.01
C TYR A 83 5.64 19.93 -7.30
N LEU A 84 4.72 20.91 -7.24
CA LEU A 84 3.98 21.37 -8.41
C LEU A 84 4.96 21.84 -9.51
N GLY A 85 4.76 21.37 -10.73
CA GLY A 85 5.62 21.69 -11.86
C GLY A 85 6.96 20.93 -11.88
N ARG A 86 7.23 20.08 -10.88
CA ARG A 86 8.32 19.09 -10.91
C ARG A 86 7.77 17.75 -11.40
N ASN A 87 8.62 16.93 -11.99
CA ASN A 87 8.22 15.63 -12.54
C ASN A 87 8.11 14.54 -11.45
N CYS A 88 7.66 14.90 -10.25
CA CYS A 88 7.57 14.01 -9.07
C CYS A 88 6.23 13.29 -8.94
N PHE A 89 5.32 13.47 -9.91
CA PHE A 89 3.94 12.97 -9.79
C PHE A 89 3.88 11.45 -9.61
N TYR A 90 4.75 10.70 -10.28
CA TYR A 90 4.84 9.25 -10.12
C TYR A 90 5.05 8.87 -8.65
N MET A 91 6.04 9.48 -7.98
CA MET A 91 6.37 9.18 -6.58
C MET A 91 5.27 9.59 -5.61
N ILE A 92 4.61 10.72 -5.89
CA ILE A 92 3.51 11.21 -5.07
C ILE A 92 2.31 10.28 -5.17
N ASP A 93 1.94 9.86 -6.38
CA ASP A 93 0.84 8.91 -6.61
C ASP A 93 1.17 7.52 -6.06
N HIS A 94 2.36 7.00 -6.36
CA HIS A 94 2.79 5.67 -5.91
C HIS A 94 2.90 5.60 -4.38
N GLY A 95 3.57 6.57 -3.76
CA GLY A 95 3.67 6.69 -2.30
C GLY A 95 2.30 6.82 -1.63
N GLY A 96 1.38 7.60 -2.21
CA GLY A 96 0.00 7.72 -1.73
C GLY A 96 -0.77 6.40 -1.78
N ASN A 97 -0.63 5.65 -2.87
CA ASN A 97 -1.23 4.32 -3.04
C ASN A 97 -0.68 3.31 -2.03
N LEU A 98 0.65 3.30 -1.81
CA LEU A 98 1.27 2.45 -0.78
C LEU A 98 0.81 2.83 0.63
N CYS A 99 0.68 4.13 0.92
CA CYS A 99 0.16 4.63 2.20
C CYS A 99 -1.26 4.11 2.45
N ALA A 100 -2.13 4.21 1.44
CA ALA A 100 -3.50 3.73 1.55
C ALA A 100 -3.58 2.21 1.78
N GLN A 101 -2.74 1.44 1.08
CA GLN A 101 -2.62 -0.01 1.29
C GLN A 101 -2.12 -0.35 2.70
N GLN A 102 -1.16 0.42 3.23
CA GLN A 102 -0.69 0.24 4.60
C GLN A 102 -1.80 0.49 5.62
N CYS A 103 -2.61 1.53 5.42
CA CYS A 103 -3.80 1.78 6.24
C CYS A 103 -4.77 0.58 6.23
N ASP A 104 -5.07 0.01 5.06
CA ASP A 104 -5.95 -1.16 4.96
C ASP A 104 -5.38 -2.41 5.66
N ARG A 105 -4.05 -2.53 5.75
CA ARG A 105 -3.35 -3.62 6.45
C ARG A 105 -3.30 -3.42 7.97
N LEU A 106 -3.15 -2.18 8.43
CA LEU A 106 -3.13 -1.83 9.85
C LEU A 106 -4.52 -1.92 10.49
N TYR A 107 -5.57 -1.62 9.71
CA TYR A 107 -6.94 -1.60 10.17
C TYR A 107 -7.80 -2.57 9.32
N PRO A 108 -7.54 -3.88 9.38
CA PRO A 108 -8.28 -4.85 8.59
C PRO A 108 -9.77 -4.81 8.99
N LYS A 109 -10.65 -4.78 7.99
CA LYS A 109 -12.09 -4.87 8.24
C LYS A 109 -12.37 -6.21 8.92
N GLN A 110 -12.83 -6.18 10.17
CA GLN A 110 -13.45 -7.36 10.76
C GLN A 110 -14.70 -7.65 9.94
N LYS A 111 -14.74 -8.83 9.31
CA LYS A 111 -15.88 -9.29 8.50
C LYS A 111 -17.11 -9.48 9.37
#